data_AF-A0A0S2S8I2-F1
#
_entry.id   AF-A0A0S2S8I2-F1
#
_cell.length_a   1.000
_cell.length_b   1.000
_cell.length_c   1.000
_cell.angle_alpha   90.00
_cell.angle_beta   90.00
_cell.angle_gamma   90.00
#
_symmetry.space_group_name_H-M   'P 1'
#
loop_
_entity.id
_entity.type
_entity.pdbx_description
1 polymer ?
#
loop_
_entity_poly.entity_id
_entity_poly.type
_entity_poly.pdbx_seq_one_letter_code
_entity_poly.pdbx_strand_id
1 'polypeptide(L)'
;MGAAFAIQVMTGKESNVQRLMDWAFSKNENAQKWIKAVHNFTESTVRILSGGNLGKEIKRTIMPGYIFIEMNYSVDENNQSAYIPADVWHLIKSIPGVLKQFTGSGQIIGEEEFRKMLGLDTEEQIEVAIPVQEIESEASKVNETERNMKNALHQVNTASTKEEQVQAEQALEVAEQQMNDLLEKSYEESVGAVGAELKEIEHDAGSNSVVSKIKIFLRNSKEIVRFPKMLLEKIIVRTDSKSKPSPYEVVEQLFKHLRQQLGAS
;
A
#
# COMPACT_ATOMS: atom_id res chain seq x y z
N MET A 1 21.01 17.07 8.52
CA MET A 1 20.22 17.06 7.26
C MET A 1 19.37 18.32 7.24
N GLY A 2 18.72 18.64 6.12
CA GLY A 2 17.91 19.86 6.02
C GLY A 2 16.49 19.70 6.59
N ALA A 3 15.83 20.83 6.86
CA ALA A 3 14.39 20.89 7.08
C ALA A 3 13.64 20.38 5.86
N ALA A 4 12.57 19.60 6.05
CA ALA A 4 11.74 19.15 4.94
C ALA A 4 10.33 19.73 5.03
N PHE A 5 9.77 20.12 3.88
CA PHE A 5 8.41 20.63 3.75
C PHE A 5 7.58 19.72 2.85
N ALA A 6 6.39 19.36 3.32
CA ALA A 6 5.41 18.64 2.51
C ALA A 6 4.61 19.61 1.61
N ILE A 7 4.62 19.35 0.31
CA ILE A 7 3.84 20.09 -0.69
C ILE A 7 2.73 19.19 -1.23
N GLN A 8 1.49 19.68 -1.16
CA GLN A 8 0.34 18.99 -1.69
C GLN A 8 0.26 19.18 -3.21
N VAL A 9 0.16 18.07 -3.92
CA VAL A 9 0.07 18.00 -5.38
C VAL A 9 -1.12 17.15 -5.81
N MET A 10 -1.49 17.25 -7.08
CA MET A 10 -2.51 16.37 -7.65
C MET A 10 -2.06 14.91 -7.58
N THR A 11 -2.89 14.05 -7.01
CA THR A 11 -2.64 12.61 -6.91
C THR A 11 -2.41 11.99 -8.29
N GLY A 12 -1.37 11.17 -8.42
CA GLY A 12 -0.96 10.54 -9.68
C GLY A 12 -0.14 11.45 -10.61
N LYS A 13 0.18 12.67 -10.20
CA LYS A 13 1.06 13.60 -10.93
C LYS A 13 2.38 13.87 -10.21
N GLU A 14 2.64 13.23 -9.07
CA GLU A 14 3.78 13.47 -8.18
C GLU A 14 5.12 13.40 -8.92
N SER A 15 5.33 12.37 -9.74
CA SER A 15 6.57 12.22 -10.52
C SER A 15 6.75 13.33 -11.58
N ASN A 16 5.67 13.78 -12.20
CA ASN A 16 5.73 14.86 -13.17
C ASN A 16 5.99 16.20 -12.48
N VAL A 17 5.34 16.45 -11.34
CA VAL A 17 5.56 17.66 -10.55
C VAL A 17 6.98 17.70 -10.01
N GLN A 18 7.53 16.59 -9.51
CA GLN A 18 8.94 16.49 -9.09
C GLN A 18 9.88 16.91 -10.23
N ARG A 19 9.71 16.36 -11.43
CA ARG A 19 10.55 16.72 -12.60
C ARG A 19 10.44 18.20 -12.96
N LEU A 20 9.23 18.78 -12.90
CA LEU A 20 9.02 20.19 -13.16
C LEU A 20 9.64 21.08 -12.07
N MET A 21 9.59 20.64 -10.81
CA MET A 21 10.25 21.31 -9.69
C MET A 21 11.77 21.27 -9.85
N ASP A 22 12.35 20.10 -10.10
CA ASP A 22 13.78 19.95 -10.34
C ASP A 22 14.24 20.85 -11.48
N TRP A 23 13.48 20.87 -12.58
CA TRP A 23 13.76 21.75 -13.71
C TRP A 23 13.65 23.24 -13.32
N ALA A 24 12.57 23.66 -12.66
CA ALA A 24 12.36 25.05 -12.27
C ALA A 24 13.45 25.54 -11.29
N PHE A 25 13.84 24.71 -10.33
CA PHE A 25 14.89 25.02 -9.36
C PHE A 25 16.27 25.02 -10.04
N SER A 26 16.52 24.16 -11.03
CA SER A 26 17.76 24.21 -11.82
C SER A 26 17.95 25.53 -12.59
N LYS A 27 16.88 26.28 -12.81
CA LYS A 27 16.88 27.56 -13.54
C LYS A 27 16.81 28.80 -12.65
N ASN A 28 16.66 28.64 -11.33
CA ASN A 28 16.50 29.75 -10.41
C ASN A 28 17.58 29.72 -9.32
N GLU A 29 18.51 30.68 -9.36
CA GLU A 29 19.63 30.76 -8.41
C GLU A 29 19.18 30.93 -6.96
N ASN A 30 18.06 31.62 -6.71
CA ASN A 30 17.53 31.72 -5.35
C ASN A 30 16.99 30.38 -4.88
N ALA A 31 16.24 29.66 -5.70
CA ALA A 31 15.76 28.33 -5.34
C ALA A 31 16.91 27.36 -5.01
N GLN A 32 18.01 27.40 -5.76
CA GLN A 32 19.20 26.57 -5.49
C GLN A 32 19.89 26.87 -4.16
N LYS A 33 19.83 28.12 -3.69
CA LYS A 33 20.37 28.50 -2.37
C LYS A 33 19.57 27.87 -1.24
N TRP A 34 18.25 27.77 -1.39
CA TRP A 34 17.35 27.34 -0.33
C TRP A 34 16.99 25.87 -0.38
N ILE A 35 16.85 25.28 -1.58
CA ILE A 35 16.40 23.91 -1.80
C ILE A 35 17.60 23.01 -2.05
N LYS A 36 17.67 21.94 -1.27
CA LYS A 36 18.65 20.88 -1.42
C LYS A 36 18.20 19.82 -2.42
N ALA A 37 16.97 19.32 -2.26
CA ALA A 37 16.44 18.23 -3.07
C ALA A 37 14.91 18.15 -3.03
N VAL A 38 14.32 17.57 -4.06
CA VAL A 38 12.89 17.24 -4.12
C VAL A 38 12.72 15.73 -4.08
N HIS A 39 11.98 15.26 -3.10
CA HIS A 39 11.79 13.86 -2.79
C HIS A 39 10.35 13.45 -3.09
N ASN A 40 10.22 12.39 -3.89
CA ASN A 40 8.97 11.67 -4.10
C ASN A 40 9.21 10.23 -3.66
N PHE A 41 8.65 9.88 -2.49
CA PHE A 41 8.83 8.56 -1.92
C PHE A 41 7.97 7.55 -2.68
N THR A 42 8.61 6.65 -3.41
CA THR A 42 7.93 5.59 -4.17
C THR A 42 8.40 4.20 -3.73
N GLU A 43 7.45 3.31 -3.50
CA GLU A 43 7.69 1.87 -3.35
C GLU A 43 7.71 1.23 -4.74
N SER A 44 8.77 0.50 -5.06
CA SER A 44 8.84 -0.26 -6.31
C SER A 44 8.36 -1.68 -6.09
N THR A 45 7.45 -2.14 -6.95
CA THR A 45 6.87 -3.49 -6.89
C THR A 45 7.03 -4.19 -8.24
N VAL A 46 7.51 -5.43 -8.25
CA VAL A 46 7.57 -6.28 -9.45
C VAL A 46 6.74 -7.54 -9.20
N ARG A 47 5.84 -7.86 -10.13
CA ARG A 47 4.98 -9.04 -10.01
C ARG A 47 5.61 -10.27 -10.68
N ILE A 48 5.58 -11.44 -10.04
CA ILE A 48 5.91 -12.70 -10.72
C ILE A 48 4.72 -13.15 -11.58
N LEU A 49 4.97 -13.36 -12.87
CA LEU A 49 3.99 -13.84 -13.84
C LEU A 49 3.88 -15.38 -13.78
N SER A 50 2.77 -15.93 -14.28
CA SER A 50 2.51 -17.38 -14.28
C SER A 50 3.58 -18.23 -14.97
N GLY A 51 4.35 -17.65 -15.91
CA GLY A 51 5.49 -18.31 -16.57
C GLY A 51 6.83 -18.16 -15.85
N GLY A 52 6.83 -17.71 -14.58
CA GLY A 52 8.03 -17.48 -13.76
C GLY A 52 8.87 -16.27 -14.17
N ASN A 53 8.41 -15.47 -15.15
CA ASN A 53 9.07 -14.22 -15.51
C ASN A 53 8.66 -13.09 -14.56
N LEU A 54 9.60 -12.19 -14.27
CA LEU A 54 9.30 -10.91 -13.63
C LEU A 54 8.49 -10.03 -14.59
N GLY A 55 7.40 -9.47 -14.09
CA GLY A 55 6.55 -8.52 -14.78
C GLY A 55 7.18 -7.13 -14.87
N LYS A 56 6.40 -6.16 -15.33
CA LYS A 56 6.84 -4.76 -15.34
C LYS A 56 6.97 -4.23 -13.91
N GLU A 57 8.02 -3.47 -13.68
CA GLU A 57 8.21 -2.69 -12.45
C GLU A 57 7.10 -1.63 -12.33
N ILE A 58 6.41 -1.63 -11.20
CA ILE A 58 5.36 -0.68 -10.86
C ILE A 58 5.85 0.13 -9.66
N LYS A 59 6.16 1.41 -9.90
CA LYS A 59 6.47 2.37 -8.84
C LYS A 59 5.19 3.02 -8.35
N ARG A 60 4.89 2.88 -7.06
CA ARG A 60 3.73 3.51 -6.41
C ARG A 60 4.22 4.53 -5.40
N THR A 61 3.64 5.71 -5.38
CA THR A 61 3.94 6.71 -4.36
C THR A 61 3.45 6.22 -3.00
N ILE A 62 4.33 6.28 -1.99
CA ILE A 62 4.04 5.86 -0.60
C ILE A 62 3.04 6.82 0.04
N MET A 63 3.14 8.11 -0.27
CA MET A 63 2.19 9.15 0.16
C MET A 63 1.57 9.85 -1.05
N PRO A 64 0.49 9.29 -1.62
CA PRO A 64 -0.17 9.88 -2.78
C PRO A 64 -0.63 11.31 -2.50
N GLY A 65 -0.42 12.20 -3.47
CA GLY A 65 -0.74 13.63 -3.36
C GLY A 65 0.29 14.47 -2.62
N TYR A 66 1.44 13.92 -2.25
CA TYR A 66 2.50 14.66 -1.55
C TYR A 66 3.89 14.49 -2.19
N ILE A 67 4.65 15.57 -2.17
CA ILE A 67 6.09 15.59 -2.45
C ILE A 67 6.79 16.39 -1.36
N PHE A 68 8.07 16.10 -1.12
CA PHE A 68 8.82 16.66 -0.01
C PHE A 68 9.99 17.48 -0.53
N ILE A 69 10.13 18.70 -0.05
CA ILE A 69 11.23 19.58 -0.42
C ILE A 69 12.19 19.64 0.77
N GLU A 70 13.40 19.13 0.59
CA GLU A 70 14.48 19.27 1.55
C GLU A 70 15.19 20.61 1.32
N MET A 71 15.39 21.37 2.38
CA MET A 71 16.06 22.68 2.37
C MET A 71 17.55 22.55 2.70
N ASN A 72 18.33 23.58 2.39
CA ASN A 72 19.77 23.63 2.71
C ASN A 72 20.07 24.04 4.17
N TYR A 73 19.05 24.33 4.98
CA TYR A 73 19.21 24.66 6.40
C TYR A 73 18.52 23.61 7.27
N SER A 74 19.05 23.35 8.46
CA SER A 74 18.46 22.45 9.46
C SER A 74 17.51 23.20 10.39
N VAL A 75 16.56 22.47 10.99
CA VAL A 75 15.65 23.01 12.00
C VAL A 75 15.75 22.11 13.22
N ASP A 76 16.23 22.67 14.32
CA ASP A 76 16.20 22.02 15.62
C ASP A 76 14.81 22.21 16.26
N GLU A 77 14.41 21.29 17.13
CA GLU A 77 13.12 21.33 17.86
C GLU A 77 12.89 22.64 18.63
N ASN A 78 13.97 23.37 18.93
CA ASN A 78 13.95 24.67 19.61
C ASN A 78 13.88 25.88 18.67
N ASN A 79 13.98 25.69 17.35
CA ASN A 79 14.15 26.77 16.37
C ASN A 79 12.94 26.86 15.43
N GLN A 80 11.84 27.43 15.93
CA GLN A 80 10.54 27.53 15.24
C GLN A 80 10.49 28.46 14.00
N SER A 81 11.63 28.87 13.45
CA SER A 81 11.72 29.88 12.40
C SER A 81 12.01 29.30 11.01
N ALA A 82 11.67 28.04 10.74
CA ALA A 82 11.78 27.52 9.39
C ALA A 82 10.68 28.11 8.49
N TYR A 83 11.08 28.65 7.34
CA TYR A 83 10.13 29.11 6.35
C TYR A 83 10.69 28.89 4.95
N ILE A 84 9.78 28.66 4.00
CA ILE A 84 10.12 28.77 2.58
C ILE A 84 10.07 30.25 2.22
N PRO A 85 11.15 30.85 1.69
CA PRO A 85 11.13 32.22 1.23
C PRO A 85 10.00 32.47 0.23
N ALA A 86 9.39 33.66 0.27
CA ALA A 86 8.21 33.96 -0.52
C ALA A 86 8.44 33.79 -2.04
N ASP A 87 9.62 34.18 -2.53
CA ASP A 87 10.02 34.02 -3.93
C ASP A 87 10.11 32.54 -4.35
N VAL A 88 10.71 31.70 -3.49
CA VAL A 88 10.77 30.25 -3.70
C VAL A 88 9.37 29.62 -3.63
N TRP A 89 8.53 30.07 -2.70
CA TRP A 89 7.14 29.61 -2.59
C TRP A 89 6.30 29.99 -3.81
N HIS A 90 6.45 31.21 -4.33
CA HIS A 90 5.79 31.63 -5.56
C HIS A 90 6.24 30.80 -6.76
N LEU A 91 7.52 30.45 -6.83
CA LEU A 91 8.04 29.54 -7.85
C LEU A 91 7.39 28.14 -7.72
N ILE A 92 7.34 27.57 -6.51
CA ILE A 92 6.66 26.29 -6.25
C ILE A 92 5.20 26.32 -6.69
N LYS A 93 4.47 27.38 -6.31
CA LYS A 93 3.05 27.55 -6.63
C LYS A 93 2.80 27.75 -8.13
N SER A 94 3.79 28.24 -8.88
CA SER A 94 3.67 28.41 -10.33
C SER A 94 3.69 27.08 -11.10
N ILE A 95 4.11 25.99 -10.46
CA ILE A 95 4.25 24.68 -11.11
C ILE A 95 2.88 24.00 -11.27
N PRO A 96 2.51 23.60 -12.50
CA PRO A 96 1.25 22.90 -12.75
C PRO A 96 1.15 21.61 -11.93
N GLY A 97 0.01 21.43 -11.26
CA GLY A 97 -0.25 20.26 -10.42
C GLY A 97 0.10 20.45 -8.94
N VAL A 98 0.70 21.58 -8.55
CA VAL A 98 0.82 21.98 -7.14
C VAL A 98 -0.50 22.60 -6.68
N LEU A 99 -1.03 22.10 -5.56
CA LEU A 99 -2.30 22.57 -5.01
C LEU A 99 -2.06 23.61 -3.93
N LYS A 100 -1.43 23.18 -2.81
CA LYS A 100 -1.23 24.00 -1.61
C LYS A 100 -0.02 23.48 -0.83
N GLN A 101 0.54 24.32 0.04
CA GLN A 101 1.33 23.84 1.17
C GLN A 101 0.35 23.34 2.23
N PHE A 102 0.69 22.27 2.95
CA PHE A 102 -0.11 21.86 4.09
C PHE A 102 0.02 22.92 5.21
N THR A 103 -1.02 23.76 5.27
CA THR A 103 -1.55 24.58 6.39
C THR A 103 -0.64 25.58 7.10
N GLY A 104 -1.04 26.86 7.06
CA GLY A 104 -1.06 27.83 8.18
C GLY A 104 0.25 28.35 8.78
N SER A 105 1.26 27.51 8.89
CA SER A 105 2.51 27.78 9.61
C SER A 105 3.58 26.74 9.30
N GLY A 106 3.49 26.05 8.13
CA GLY A 106 4.49 25.11 7.64
C GLY A 106 4.70 23.92 8.59
N GLN A 107 4.07 22.77 8.32
CA GLN A 107 4.52 21.53 8.94
C GLN A 107 5.92 21.21 8.43
N ILE A 108 6.90 21.66 9.20
CA ILE A 108 8.29 21.30 9.07
C ILE A 108 8.40 19.88 9.57
N ILE A 109 8.90 19.01 8.73
CA ILE A 109 9.22 17.65 9.13
C ILE A 109 10.60 17.72 9.77
N GLY A 110 10.68 17.34 11.04
CA GLY A 110 11.94 17.32 11.78
C GLY A 110 12.95 16.40 11.11
N GLU A 111 14.24 16.67 11.30
CA GLU A 111 15.31 15.88 10.68
C GLU A 111 15.17 14.39 10.98
N GLU A 112 14.79 14.01 12.21
CA GLU A 112 14.62 12.61 12.59
C GLU A 112 13.45 11.93 11.88
N GLU A 113 12.30 12.60 11.80
CA GLU A 113 11.12 12.09 11.09
C GLU A 113 11.40 11.99 9.60
N PHE A 114 12.04 13.01 9.02
CA PHE A 114 12.41 13.01 7.62
C PHE A 114 13.44 11.91 7.32
N ARG A 115 14.40 11.67 8.23
CA ARG A 115 15.35 10.56 8.13
C ARG A 115 14.64 9.21 8.24
N LYS A 116 13.62 9.06 9.10
CA LYS A 116 12.78 7.85 9.16
C LYS A 116 12.01 7.65 7.85
N MET A 117 11.53 8.72 7.21
CA MET A 117 10.88 8.66 5.90
C MET A 117 11.86 8.29 4.77
N LEU A 118 13.09 8.82 4.81
CA LEU A 118 14.17 8.43 3.90
C LEU A 118 14.65 6.99 4.12
N GLY A 119 14.59 6.53 5.37
CA GLY A 119 14.85 5.16 5.81
C GLY A 119 13.64 4.23 5.70
N LEU A 120 12.55 4.66 5.05
CA LEU A 120 11.63 3.72 4.44
C LEU A 120 12.48 2.94 3.45
N ASP A 121 12.88 1.72 3.83
CA ASP A 121 13.58 0.78 2.98
C ASP A 121 12.79 0.70 1.67
N THR A 122 13.19 1.50 0.67
CA THR A 122 12.65 1.47 -0.70
C THR A 122 13.26 0.27 -1.41
N GLU A 123 13.33 -0.84 -0.68
CA GLU A 123 13.73 -2.12 -1.16
C GLU A 123 12.64 -2.58 -2.13
N GLU A 124 13.06 -2.89 -3.35
CA GLU A 124 12.18 -3.39 -4.40
C GLU A 124 11.42 -4.61 -3.86
N GLN A 125 10.09 -4.54 -3.89
CA GLN A 125 9.22 -5.59 -3.38
C GLN A 125 8.79 -6.51 -4.51
N ILE A 126 8.73 -7.80 -4.23
CA ILE A 126 8.21 -8.82 -5.15
C ILE A 126 6.78 -9.13 -4.73
N GLU A 127 5.85 -9.06 -5.68
CA GLU A 127 4.47 -9.52 -5.51
C GLU A 127 4.27 -10.87 -6.20
N VAL A 128 3.92 -11.89 -5.42
CA VAL A 128 3.55 -13.22 -5.92
C VAL A 128 2.05 -13.42 -5.74
N ALA A 129 1.34 -13.66 -6.83
CA ALA A 129 -0.11 -13.84 -6.80
C ALA A 129 -0.46 -15.33 -6.96
N ILE A 130 -1.02 -15.90 -5.92
CA ILE A 130 -1.45 -17.29 -5.85
C ILE A 130 -3.00 -17.33 -5.93
N PRO A 131 -3.59 -18.09 -6.87
CA PRO A 131 -5.02 -18.35 -6.82
C PRO A 131 -5.38 -19.04 -5.51
N VAL A 132 -6.35 -18.49 -4.78
CA VAL A 132 -6.90 -19.12 -3.58
C VAL A 132 -7.52 -20.44 -4.02
N GLN A 133 -7.01 -21.58 -3.53
CA GLN A 133 -7.71 -22.84 -3.71
C GLN A 133 -9.07 -22.68 -3.03
N GLU A 134 -10.14 -22.89 -3.80
CA GLU A 134 -11.52 -22.69 -3.39
C GLU A 134 -11.85 -23.49 -2.12
N ILE A 135 -11.62 -22.90 -0.96
CA ILE A 135 -12.51 -23.09 0.17
C ILE A 135 -13.76 -22.32 -0.26
N GLU A 136 -14.86 -23.02 -0.56
CA GLU A 136 -16.16 -22.50 -1.00
C GLU A 136 -16.40 -21.08 -0.47
N SER A 137 -16.10 -20.09 -1.33
CA SER A 137 -15.66 -18.78 -0.83
C SER A 137 -16.78 -18.01 -0.17
N GLU A 138 -16.47 -17.30 0.91
CA GLU A 138 -17.36 -16.30 1.50
C GLU A 138 -17.81 -15.25 0.47
N ALA A 139 -17.05 -15.02 -0.61
CA ALA A 139 -17.46 -14.17 -1.72
C ALA A 139 -18.67 -14.72 -2.52
N SER A 140 -18.85 -16.05 -2.60
CA SER A 140 -20.06 -16.65 -3.15
C SER A 140 -21.26 -16.42 -2.23
N LYS A 141 -21.07 -16.52 -0.91
CA LYS A 141 -22.09 -16.22 0.10
C LYS A 141 -22.47 -14.73 0.07
N VAL A 142 -21.50 -13.81 -0.02
CA VAL A 142 -21.77 -12.36 -0.11
C VAL A 142 -22.53 -12.01 -1.40
N ASN A 143 -22.15 -12.56 -2.55
CA ASN A 143 -22.89 -12.34 -3.81
C ASN A 143 -24.32 -12.90 -3.77
N GLU A 144 -24.52 -14.03 -3.09
CA GLU A 144 -25.85 -14.63 -2.89
C GLU A 144 -26.69 -13.79 -1.93
N THR A 145 -26.12 -13.34 -0.81
CA THR A 145 -26.79 -12.43 0.15
C THR A 145 -27.10 -11.07 -0.48
N GLU A 146 -26.24 -10.53 -1.33
CA GLU A 146 -26.49 -9.26 -2.06
C GLU A 146 -27.64 -9.41 -3.06
N ARG A 147 -27.73 -10.55 -3.76
CA ARG A 147 -28.86 -10.86 -4.63
C ARG A 147 -30.15 -11.02 -3.82
N ASN A 148 -30.09 -11.69 -2.68
CA ASN A 148 -31.25 -11.89 -1.81
C ASN A 148 -31.75 -10.55 -1.23
N MET A 149 -30.84 -9.66 -0.83
CA MET A 149 -31.19 -8.31 -0.38
C MET A 149 -31.84 -7.48 -1.49
N LYS A 150 -31.30 -7.51 -2.73
CA LYS A 150 -31.90 -6.81 -3.88
C LYS A 150 -33.29 -7.34 -4.20
N ASN A 151 -33.49 -8.66 -4.10
CA ASN A 151 -34.79 -9.29 -4.32
C ASN A 151 -35.80 -8.93 -3.22
N ALA A 152 -35.39 -8.93 -1.95
CA ALA A 152 -36.24 -8.51 -0.83
C ALA A 152 -36.65 -7.04 -0.94
N LEU A 153 -35.69 -6.16 -1.27
CA LEU A 153 -35.93 -4.72 -1.46
C LEU A 153 -36.85 -4.46 -2.67
N HIS A 154 -36.76 -5.28 -3.71
CA HIS A 154 -37.71 -5.24 -4.81
C HIS A 154 -39.13 -5.64 -4.37
N GLN A 155 -39.27 -6.70 -3.56
CA GLN A 155 -40.58 -7.13 -3.05
C GLN A 155 -41.24 -6.07 -2.17
N VAL A 156 -40.49 -5.38 -1.30
CA VAL A 156 -41.01 -4.25 -0.51
C VAL A 156 -41.56 -3.14 -1.41
N ASN A 157 -40.83 -2.80 -2.48
CA ASN A 157 -41.22 -1.73 -3.40
C ASN A 157 -42.41 -2.09 -4.31
N THR A 158 -42.69 -3.39 -4.49
CA THR A 158 -43.75 -3.87 -5.40
C THR A 158 -45.00 -4.36 -4.65
N ALA A 159 -44.94 -4.45 -3.31
CA ALA A 159 -46.05 -4.85 -2.46
C ALA A 159 -47.21 -3.86 -2.61
N SER A 160 -48.42 -4.39 -2.86
CA SER A 160 -49.62 -3.57 -3.10
C SER A 160 -50.53 -3.52 -1.87
N THR A 161 -50.32 -4.43 -0.90
CA THR A 161 -51.11 -4.52 0.32
C THR A 161 -50.24 -4.31 1.56
N LYS A 162 -50.85 -3.80 2.64
CA LYS A 162 -50.13 -3.54 3.91
C LYS A 162 -49.58 -4.82 4.54
N GLU A 163 -50.23 -5.95 4.33
CA GLU A 163 -49.81 -7.24 4.90
C GLU A 163 -48.61 -7.82 4.15
N GLU A 164 -48.58 -7.72 2.82
CA GLU A 164 -47.41 -8.09 2.00
C GLU A 164 -46.21 -7.19 2.29
N GLN A 165 -46.46 -5.90 2.55
CA GLN A 165 -45.41 -4.95 2.88
C GLN A 165 -44.71 -5.33 4.20
N VAL A 166 -45.46 -5.71 5.24
CA VAL A 166 -44.90 -6.13 6.53
C VAL A 166 -44.06 -7.42 6.40
N GLN A 167 -44.49 -8.37 5.57
CA GLN A 167 -43.73 -9.61 5.33
C GLN A 167 -42.45 -9.34 4.53
N ALA A 168 -42.51 -8.45 3.54
CA ALA A 168 -41.35 -8.07 2.76
C ALA A 168 -40.33 -7.26 3.57
N GLU A 169 -40.79 -6.40 4.49
CA GLU A 169 -39.93 -5.66 5.42
C GLU A 169 -39.21 -6.61 6.39
N GLN A 170 -39.89 -7.62 6.93
CA GLN A 170 -39.25 -8.65 7.75
C GLN A 170 -38.20 -9.46 6.99
N ALA A 171 -38.47 -9.80 5.73
CA ALA A 171 -37.50 -10.50 4.88
C ALA A 171 -36.27 -9.63 4.56
N LEU A 172 -36.47 -8.32 4.41
CA LEU A 172 -35.38 -7.36 4.21
C LEU A 172 -34.52 -7.23 5.47
N GLU A 173 -35.12 -7.11 6.65
CA GLU A 173 -34.41 -7.01 7.94
C GLU A 173 -33.52 -8.24 8.19
N VAL A 174 -34.01 -9.45 7.89
CA VAL A 174 -33.21 -10.68 7.99
C VAL A 174 -32.04 -10.69 7.00
N ALA A 175 -32.24 -10.22 5.76
CA ALA A 175 -31.18 -10.15 4.76
C ALA A 175 -30.12 -9.09 5.12
N GLU A 176 -30.54 -7.94 5.68
CA GLU A 176 -29.64 -6.90 6.18
C GLU A 176 -28.81 -7.40 7.36
N GLN A 177 -29.42 -8.13 8.29
CA GLN A 177 -28.70 -8.70 9.43
C GLN A 177 -27.68 -9.75 8.98
N GLN A 178 -28.01 -10.61 8.02
CA GLN A 178 -27.06 -11.54 7.41
C GLN A 178 -25.92 -10.85 6.67
N MET A 179 -26.18 -9.72 6.01
CA MET A 179 -25.14 -8.91 5.37
C MET A 179 -24.21 -8.26 6.40
N ASN A 180 -24.77 -7.75 7.49
CA ASN A 180 -23.99 -7.16 8.59
C ASN A 180 -23.11 -8.21 9.27
N ASP A 181 -23.63 -9.41 9.53
CA ASP A 181 -22.84 -10.52 10.08
C ASP A 181 -21.67 -10.93 9.15
N LEU A 182 -21.86 -10.87 7.83
CA LEU A 182 -20.81 -11.13 6.85
C LEU A 182 -19.79 -9.99 6.78
N LEU A 183 -20.24 -8.73 6.89
CA LEU A 183 -19.34 -7.56 6.94
C LEU A 183 -18.48 -7.58 8.19
N GLU A 184 -19.07 -7.90 9.34
CA GLU A 184 -18.39 -7.99 10.63
C GLU A 184 -17.36 -9.13 10.65
N LYS A 185 -17.68 -10.28 10.02
CA LYS A 185 -16.71 -11.37 9.81
C LYS A 185 -15.61 -11.06 8.80
N SER A 186 -15.89 -10.28 7.74
CA SER A 186 -14.88 -9.94 6.73
C SER A 186 -13.78 -9.00 7.23
N TYR A 187 -14.00 -8.35 8.38
CA TYR A 187 -13.04 -7.47 9.04
C TYR A 187 -12.00 -8.23 9.88
N GLU A 188 -12.24 -9.49 10.22
CA GLU A 188 -11.14 -10.40 10.54
C GLU A 188 -10.49 -10.78 9.21
N GLU A 189 -9.25 -10.32 9.00
CA GLU A 189 -8.47 -10.57 7.78
C GLU A 189 -8.71 -12.01 7.29
N SER A 190 -9.47 -12.17 6.21
CA SER A 190 -9.65 -13.46 5.55
C SER A 190 -8.31 -13.82 4.92
N VAL A 191 -7.46 -14.41 5.74
CA VAL A 191 -6.15 -14.84 5.32
C VAL A 191 -6.33 -16.24 4.74
N GLY A 192 -6.11 -16.38 3.43
CA GLY A 192 -6.15 -17.70 2.82
C GLY A 192 -4.95 -18.57 3.24
N ALA A 193 -4.80 -19.75 2.63
CA ALA A 193 -3.90 -20.79 3.12
C ALA A 193 -2.45 -20.32 3.32
N VAL A 194 -1.97 -19.43 2.44
CA VAL A 194 -0.60 -18.92 2.48
C VAL A 194 -0.39 -18.00 3.67
N GLY A 195 -1.35 -17.16 4.01
CA GLY A 195 -1.17 -16.29 5.17
C GLY A 195 -1.57 -16.94 6.50
N ALA A 196 -2.37 -18.02 6.51
CA ALA A 196 -2.51 -18.85 7.71
C ALA A 196 -1.15 -19.48 8.07
N GLU A 197 -0.45 -20.03 7.07
CA GLU A 197 0.90 -20.59 7.23
C GLU A 197 1.93 -19.50 7.64
N LEU A 198 1.81 -18.27 7.11
CA LEU A 198 2.66 -17.16 7.57
C LEU A 198 2.37 -16.74 9.02
N LYS A 199 1.09 -16.69 9.44
CA LYS A 199 0.70 -16.36 10.83
C LYS A 199 1.22 -17.41 11.82
N GLU A 200 1.21 -18.69 11.46
CA GLU A 200 1.84 -19.74 12.27
C GLU A 200 3.35 -19.50 12.42
N ILE A 201 4.04 -19.20 11.32
CA ILE A 201 5.47 -18.93 11.32
C ILE A 201 5.81 -17.62 12.08
N GLU A 202 4.94 -16.61 12.03
CA GLU A 202 5.10 -15.35 12.77
C GLU A 202 4.89 -15.53 14.28
N HIS A 203 3.95 -16.37 14.69
CA HIS A 203 3.74 -16.71 16.10
C HIS A 203 4.99 -17.36 16.73
N ASP A 204 5.72 -18.17 15.96
CA ASP A 204 6.96 -18.81 16.40
C ASP A 204 8.19 -17.88 16.30
N ALA A 205 8.08 -16.81 15.53
CA ALA A 205 9.15 -15.86 15.24
C ALA A 205 8.89 -14.51 15.90
N GLY A 206 9.35 -14.31 17.14
CA GLY A 206 9.22 -13.03 17.86
C GLY A 206 9.55 -11.79 17.01
N SER A 207 8.98 -10.64 17.36
CA SER A 207 8.80 -9.40 16.55
C SER A 207 10.00 -8.76 15.82
N ASN A 208 11.18 -9.37 15.80
CA ASN A 208 12.40 -8.91 15.12
C ASN A 208 12.77 -9.74 13.87
N SER A 209 11.87 -10.59 13.39
CA SER A 209 12.14 -11.54 12.31
C SER A 209 11.84 -10.96 10.91
N VAL A 210 12.55 -11.48 9.90
CA VAL A 210 12.35 -11.23 8.45
C VAL A 210 10.88 -11.39 8.02
N VAL A 211 10.11 -12.17 8.78
CA VAL A 211 8.66 -12.39 8.61
C VAL A 211 7.86 -11.08 8.69
N SER A 212 8.24 -10.14 9.56
CA SER A 212 7.56 -8.83 9.70
C SER A 212 7.62 -7.96 8.43
N LYS A 213 8.55 -8.24 7.50
CA LYS A 213 8.67 -7.55 6.21
C LYS A 213 7.80 -8.18 5.12
N ILE A 214 7.14 -9.30 5.38
CA ILE A 214 6.28 -10.01 4.43
C ILE A 214 4.83 -9.57 4.67
N LYS A 215 4.17 -9.07 3.63
CA LYS A 215 2.75 -8.67 3.69
C LYS A 215 1.91 -9.59 2.83
N ILE A 216 0.82 -10.11 3.38
CA ILE A 216 -0.13 -10.94 2.65
C ILE A 216 -1.47 -10.21 2.61
N PHE A 217 -2.08 -10.13 1.43
CA PHE A 217 -3.41 -9.56 1.27
C PHE A 217 -4.17 -10.22 0.12
N LEU A 218 -5.49 -10.20 0.18
CA LEU A 218 -6.36 -10.71 -0.87
C LEU A 218 -6.68 -9.62 -1.90
N ARG A 219 -6.53 -9.96 -3.19
CA ARG A 219 -6.97 -9.10 -4.29
C ARG A 219 -7.44 -9.93 -5.49
N ASN A 220 -8.65 -9.67 -5.97
CA ASN A 220 -9.25 -10.35 -7.13
C ASN A 220 -9.23 -11.89 -7.00
N SER A 221 -9.64 -12.41 -5.85
CA SER A 221 -9.63 -13.86 -5.54
C SER A 221 -8.25 -14.52 -5.65
N LYS A 222 -7.19 -13.73 -5.46
CA LYS A 222 -5.81 -14.20 -5.38
C LYS A 222 -5.19 -13.69 -4.08
N GLU A 223 -4.49 -14.58 -3.41
CA GLU A 223 -3.58 -14.23 -2.32
C GLU A 223 -2.34 -13.60 -2.95
N ILE A 224 -2.02 -12.38 -2.52
CA ILE A 224 -0.81 -11.68 -2.93
C ILE A 224 0.15 -11.69 -1.75
N VAL A 225 1.29 -12.36 -1.93
CA VAL A 225 2.42 -12.32 -1.00
C VAL A 225 3.40 -11.27 -1.50
N ARG A 226 3.65 -10.24 -0.69
CA ARG A 226 4.64 -9.20 -0.95
C ARG A 226 5.82 -9.36 -0.01
N PHE A 227 7.03 -9.40 -0.55
CA PHE A 227 8.25 -9.50 0.24
C PHE A 227 9.45 -8.86 -0.47
N PRO A 228 10.53 -8.53 0.27
CA PRO A 228 11.70 -7.87 -0.32
C PRO A 228 12.43 -8.73 -1.37
N LYS A 229 12.89 -8.11 -2.47
CA LYS A 229 13.59 -8.79 -3.58
C LYS A 229 14.86 -9.50 -3.15
N MET A 230 15.58 -8.99 -2.14
CA MET A 230 16.76 -9.67 -1.61
C MET A 230 16.44 -11.07 -1.06
N LEU A 231 15.21 -11.31 -0.59
CA LEU A 231 14.78 -12.65 -0.19
C LEU A 231 14.56 -13.55 -1.41
N LEU A 232 13.97 -13.02 -2.48
CA LEU A 232 13.83 -13.75 -3.75
C LEU A 232 15.20 -14.17 -4.28
N GLU A 233 16.18 -13.26 -4.29
CA GLU A 233 17.54 -13.56 -4.74
C GLU A 233 18.19 -14.65 -3.89
N LYS A 234 18.02 -14.62 -2.56
CA LYS A 234 18.51 -15.69 -1.66
C LYS A 234 17.83 -17.03 -1.90
N ILE A 235 16.54 -17.03 -2.26
CA ILE A 235 15.78 -18.23 -2.61
C ILE A 235 16.25 -18.81 -3.96
N ILE A 236 16.41 -17.95 -4.97
CA ILE A 236 16.86 -18.32 -6.32
C ILE A 236 18.31 -18.80 -6.33
N VAL A 237 19.21 -18.18 -5.57
CA VAL A 237 20.62 -18.60 -5.47
C VAL A 237 20.78 -20.00 -4.86
N ARG A 238 19.79 -20.47 -4.08
CA ARG A 238 19.77 -21.83 -3.51
C ARG A 238 19.17 -22.88 -4.44
N THR A 239 18.55 -22.48 -5.55
CA THR A 239 17.97 -23.41 -6.53
C THR A 239 18.86 -23.49 -7.76
N ASP A 240 19.26 -24.71 -8.14
CA ASP A 240 20.07 -24.93 -9.34
C ASP A 240 19.39 -24.33 -10.57
N SER A 241 20.08 -23.36 -11.16
CA SER A 241 19.66 -22.56 -12.29
C SER A 241 19.33 -23.42 -13.51
N LYS A 242 18.03 -23.59 -13.83
CA LYS A 242 17.53 -23.86 -15.20
C LYS A 242 16.00 -23.79 -15.35
N SER A 243 15.21 -23.93 -14.29
CA SER A 243 13.75 -23.72 -14.35
C SER A 243 13.37 -22.34 -13.84
N LYS A 244 12.46 -21.67 -14.54
CA LYS A 244 11.82 -20.43 -14.04
C LYS A 244 10.78 -20.87 -13.02
N PRO A 245 10.94 -20.56 -11.72
CA PRO A 245 10.07 -21.10 -10.70
C PRO A 245 8.65 -20.56 -10.89
N SER A 246 7.66 -21.44 -10.74
CA SER A 246 6.26 -21.03 -10.75
C SER A 246 5.93 -20.19 -9.50
N PRO A 247 4.87 -19.36 -9.53
CA PRO A 247 4.46 -18.58 -8.35
C PRO A 247 4.26 -19.40 -7.08
N TYR A 248 3.77 -20.65 -7.20
CA TYR A 248 3.61 -21.57 -6.07
C TYR A 248 4.96 -22.04 -5.52
N GLU A 249 5.89 -22.43 -6.39
CA GLU A 249 7.24 -22.86 -6.00
C GLU A 249 8.02 -21.76 -5.28
N VAL A 250 7.85 -20.49 -5.70
CA VAL A 250 8.48 -19.35 -5.02
C VAL A 250 7.99 -19.21 -3.59
N VAL A 251 6.69 -19.39 -3.34
CA VAL A 251 6.11 -19.28 -1.99
C VAL A 251 6.47 -20.48 -1.12
N GLU A 252 6.45 -21.70 -1.66
CA GLU A 252 6.89 -22.89 -0.94
C GLU A 252 8.36 -22.77 -0.51
N GLN A 253 9.22 -22.26 -1.41
CA GLN A 253 10.64 -22.04 -1.08
C GLN A 253 10.84 -20.87 -0.11
N LEU A 254 9.99 -19.84 -0.16
CA LEU A 254 9.96 -18.77 0.83
C LEU A 254 9.65 -19.34 2.22
N PHE A 255 8.61 -20.16 2.38
CA PHE A 255 8.30 -20.79 3.66
C PHE A 255 9.39 -21.73 4.14
N LYS A 256 9.97 -22.53 3.25
CA LYS A 256 11.13 -23.36 3.57
C LYS A 256 12.31 -22.53 4.07
N HIS A 257 12.58 -21.38 3.45
CA HIS A 257 13.64 -20.48 3.88
C HIS A 257 13.35 -19.87 5.26
N LEU A 258 12.11 -19.44 5.51
CA LEU A 258 11.70 -18.87 6.80
C LEU A 258 11.80 -19.91 7.92
N ARG A 259 11.27 -21.14 7.72
CA ARG A 259 11.37 -22.24 8.70
C ARG A 259 12.82 -22.59 9.02
N GLN A 260 13.69 -22.65 8.01
CA GLN A 260 15.12 -22.91 8.19
C GLN A 260 15.84 -21.80 8.97
N GLN A 261 15.47 -20.53 8.77
CA GLN A 261 16.05 -19.42 9.54
C GLN A 261 15.56 -19.38 10.99
N LEU A 262 14.35 -19.89 11.24
CA LEU A 262 13.74 -19.92 12.57
C LEU A 262 14.07 -21.19 13.37
N GLY A 263 14.78 -22.15 12.77
CA GLY A 263 15.18 -23.39 13.44
C GLY A 263 14.04 -24.40 13.65
N ALA A 264 12.88 -24.18 13.02
CA ALA A 264 11.77 -25.12 13.02
C ALA A 264 12.00 -26.17 11.93
N SER A 265 12.53 -27.34 12.34
CA SER A 265 12.62 -28.55 11.53
C SER A 265 11.30 -29.31 11.51
#